data_AF-A0A2D6PHT2-F1
#
_entry.id   AF-A0A2D6PHT2-F1
#
_cell.length_a   1.000
_cell.length_b   1.000
_cell.length_c   1.000
_cell.angle_alpha   90.00
_cell.angle_beta   90.00
_cell.angle_gamma   90.00
#
_symmetry.space_group_name_H-M   'P 1'
#
loop_
_entity.id
_entity.type
_entity.pdbx_description
1 polymer ?
#
loop_
_entity_poly.entity_id
_entity_poly.type
_entity_poly.pdbx_seq_one_letter_code
_entity_poly.pdbx_strand_id
1 'polypeptide(L)'
;ELLIEALKFHDVNSIGVKFSGGSGFHIGIPFESFPDKVDNQEIKYLFPDGVRVVAVYLKNMIEEPLREKILSVSSVEEISRSVEKPKEDILIKGVFDPFSVVEVDAVLISSRHMYRAPYSVNEKKGLVSVPLKNIKNFNLSDAKIENVDTTFDFLPSKVEGFEAGQLIMQAFDALKKKNLALPEEEVKSGRRYELPTMAVKKEYWPECIKKGLLGLNDGKKRFLFILINFLRSLSWNFENIEKVVNEWNNKNKDPLKEGYVISQLNWHKQQKGKILPPNCANKAYYADIGIKCGDNICSKCKNPVSYSLRRLRMLKFQKKPRKKTKSLKN
;
A
#
# COMPACT_ATOMS: atom_id res chain seq x y z
N GLU A 1 -27.10 -0.75 -1.93
CA GLU A 1 -28.29 -1.44 -1.37
C GLU A 1 -27.92 -2.79 -0.82
N LEU A 2 -27.53 -3.76 -1.66
CA LEU A 2 -27.18 -5.12 -1.23
C LEU A 2 -26.17 -5.17 -0.07
N LEU A 3 -25.13 -4.33 -0.08
CA LEU A 3 -24.20 -4.23 1.05
C LEU A 3 -24.85 -3.75 2.34
N ILE A 4 -25.79 -2.81 2.27
CA ILE A 4 -26.51 -2.31 3.45
C ILE A 4 -27.43 -3.42 3.99
N GLU A 5 -28.09 -4.17 3.12
CA GLU A 5 -28.92 -5.30 3.49
C GLU A 5 -28.09 -6.44 4.10
N ALA A 6 -26.92 -6.75 3.52
CA ALA A 6 -25.97 -7.71 4.07
C ALA A 6 -25.45 -7.27 5.46
N LEU A 7 -25.14 -5.99 5.64
CA LEU A 7 -24.74 -5.46 6.95
C LEU A 7 -25.87 -5.58 8.00
N LYS A 8 -27.10 -5.25 7.62
CA LYS A 8 -28.28 -5.41 8.49
C LYS A 8 -28.59 -6.87 8.82
N PHE A 9 -28.31 -7.80 7.91
CA PHE A 9 -28.40 -9.24 8.19
C PHE A 9 -27.43 -9.68 9.30
N HIS A 10 -26.35 -8.93 9.53
CA HIS A 10 -25.41 -9.12 10.63
C HIS A 10 -25.69 -8.19 11.83
N ASP A 11 -26.92 -7.72 11.98
CA ASP A 11 -27.37 -6.83 13.05
C ASP A 11 -26.66 -5.47 13.11
N VAL A 12 -25.92 -5.08 12.06
CA VAL A 12 -25.29 -3.76 11.97
C VAL A 12 -26.32 -2.73 11.54
N ASN A 13 -26.80 -1.93 12.49
CA ASN A 13 -27.75 -0.85 12.24
C ASN A 13 -27.05 0.50 12.06
N SER A 14 -25.92 0.67 12.76
CA SER A 14 -25.07 1.85 12.72
C SER A 14 -24.26 1.93 11.42
N ILE A 15 -24.94 2.15 10.29
CA ILE A 15 -24.32 2.22 8.95
C ILE A 15 -24.34 3.66 8.44
N GLY A 16 -23.16 4.19 8.12
CA GLY A 16 -22.97 5.43 7.39
C GLY A 16 -22.89 5.19 5.89
N VAL A 17 -23.59 5.98 5.09
CA VAL A 17 -23.50 5.93 3.61
C VAL A 17 -23.36 7.34 3.08
N LYS A 18 -22.45 7.54 2.12
CA LYS A 18 -22.36 8.81 1.40
C LYS A 18 -22.03 8.63 -0.06
N PHE A 19 -22.59 9.50 -0.89
CA PHE A 19 -22.11 9.66 -2.25
C PHE A 19 -20.69 10.23 -2.21
N SER A 20 -19.80 9.68 -3.05
CA SER A 20 -18.41 10.14 -3.08
C SER A 20 -18.26 11.54 -3.67
N GLY A 21 -19.23 12.09 -4.39
CA GLY A 21 -19.03 13.26 -5.27
C GLY A 21 -18.44 12.87 -6.64
N GLY A 22 -18.13 11.60 -6.86
CA GLY A 22 -17.55 11.04 -8.09
C GLY A 22 -18.52 10.13 -8.82
N SER A 23 -18.21 8.84 -8.84
CA SER A 23 -19.02 7.79 -9.48
C SER A 23 -19.41 6.66 -8.51
N GLY A 24 -18.97 6.72 -7.25
CA GLY A 24 -19.20 5.66 -6.27
C GLY A 24 -19.76 6.18 -4.96
N PHE A 25 -19.91 5.25 -4.02
CA PHE A 25 -20.38 5.50 -2.66
C PHE A 25 -19.32 5.03 -1.66
N HIS A 26 -19.30 5.67 -0.49
CA HIS A 26 -18.57 5.14 0.66
C HIS A 26 -19.56 4.63 1.69
N ILE A 27 -19.26 3.47 2.26
CA ILE A 27 -19.99 2.86 3.36
C ILE A 27 -19.04 2.86 4.55
N GLY A 28 -19.53 3.31 5.70
CA GLY A 28 -18.79 3.38 6.94
C GLY A 28 -19.55 2.69 8.07
N ILE A 29 -18.80 2.07 8.97
CA ILE A 29 -19.31 1.51 10.21
C ILE A 29 -18.46 2.14 11.32
N PRO A 30 -19.05 2.76 12.34
CA PRO A 30 -18.31 3.27 13.48
C PRO A 30 -17.43 2.18 14.10
N PHE A 31 -16.22 2.55 14.54
CA PHE A 31 -15.30 1.59 15.13
C PHE A 31 -15.86 1.01 16.44
N GLU A 32 -16.61 1.83 17.16
CA GLU A 32 -17.32 1.52 18.41
C GLU A 32 -18.36 0.42 18.24
N SER A 33 -18.83 0.15 17.01
CA SER A 33 -19.74 -0.97 16.72
C SER A 33 -19.06 -2.33 16.82
N PHE A 34 -17.74 -2.37 16.78
CA PHE A 34 -16.98 -3.62 16.86
C PHE A 34 -16.66 -3.98 18.31
N PRO A 35 -16.62 -5.28 18.67
CA PRO A 35 -16.21 -5.71 19.99
C PRO A 35 -14.74 -5.39 20.24
N ASP A 36 -14.36 -5.23 21.52
CA ASP A 36 -12.96 -4.95 21.91
C ASP A 36 -11.98 -6.02 21.42
N LYS A 37 -12.44 -7.29 21.33
CA LYS A 37 -11.64 -8.45 20.95
C LYS A 37 -12.39 -9.41 20.04
N VAL A 38 -11.64 -10.04 19.13
CA VAL A 38 -12.07 -11.18 18.29
C VAL A 38 -10.94 -12.20 18.29
N ASP A 39 -11.24 -13.48 18.53
CA ASP A 39 -10.22 -14.56 18.60
C ASP A 39 -9.04 -14.24 19.55
N ASN A 40 -9.32 -13.65 20.72
CA ASN A 40 -8.32 -13.16 21.70
C ASN A 40 -7.38 -12.05 21.20
N GLN A 41 -7.62 -11.47 20.02
CA GLN A 41 -6.89 -10.33 19.50
C GLN A 41 -7.71 -9.04 19.64
N GLU A 42 -7.08 -7.96 20.09
CA GLU A 42 -7.75 -6.66 20.15
C GLU A 42 -8.03 -6.10 18.75
N ILE A 43 -9.24 -5.60 18.55
CA ILE A 43 -9.76 -5.19 17.23
C ILE A 43 -8.92 -4.07 16.59
N LYS A 44 -8.35 -3.17 17.40
CA LYS A 44 -7.49 -2.08 16.92
C LYS A 44 -6.22 -2.56 16.19
N TYR A 45 -5.78 -3.79 16.47
CA TYR A 45 -4.62 -4.40 15.81
C TYR A 45 -4.99 -5.21 14.56
N LEU A 46 -6.29 -5.35 14.26
CA LEU A 46 -6.74 -6.07 13.07
C LEU A 46 -6.73 -5.18 11.82
N PHE A 47 -6.58 -3.87 11.92
CA PHE A 47 -6.49 -3.03 10.73
C PHE A 47 -5.13 -3.18 10.01
N PRO A 48 -5.09 -3.35 8.67
CA PRO A 48 -6.22 -3.33 7.73
C PRO A 48 -6.90 -4.68 7.49
N ASP A 49 -6.25 -5.78 7.88
CA ASP A 49 -6.61 -7.14 7.46
C ASP A 49 -8.02 -7.55 7.89
N GLY A 50 -8.45 -7.25 9.12
CA GLY A 50 -9.80 -7.54 9.61
C GLY A 50 -10.89 -6.87 8.78
N VAL A 51 -10.69 -5.62 8.37
CA VAL A 51 -11.66 -4.91 7.53
C VAL A 51 -11.65 -5.45 6.10
N ARG A 52 -10.48 -5.88 5.58
CA ARG A 52 -10.39 -6.56 4.28
C ARG A 52 -11.14 -7.90 4.29
N VAL A 53 -11.00 -8.67 5.36
CA VAL A 53 -11.73 -9.93 5.56
C VAL A 53 -13.24 -9.68 5.54
N VAL A 54 -13.71 -8.65 6.25
CA VAL A 54 -15.11 -8.23 6.23
C VAL A 54 -15.56 -7.80 4.82
N ALA A 55 -14.76 -6.99 4.11
CA ALA A 55 -15.10 -6.52 2.78
C ALA A 55 -15.22 -7.67 1.77
N VAL A 56 -14.30 -8.64 1.80
CA VAL A 56 -14.31 -9.81 0.91
C VAL A 56 -15.45 -10.75 1.28
N TYR A 57 -15.73 -10.94 2.56
CA TYR A 57 -16.87 -11.70 3.04
C TYR A 57 -18.20 -11.12 2.53
N LEU A 58 -18.41 -9.81 2.71
CA LEU A 58 -19.59 -9.12 2.20
C LEU A 58 -19.67 -9.17 0.67
N LYS A 59 -18.54 -9.00 -0.02
CA LYS A 59 -18.44 -9.12 -1.48
C LYS A 59 -18.96 -10.48 -1.96
N ASN A 60 -18.48 -11.58 -1.37
CA ASN A 60 -18.95 -12.91 -1.72
C ASN A 60 -20.44 -13.13 -1.41
N MET A 61 -20.93 -12.57 -0.29
CA MET A 61 -22.34 -12.68 0.10
C MET A 61 -23.29 -12.03 -0.92
N ILE A 62 -22.87 -10.91 -1.53
CA ILE A 62 -23.70 -10.17 -2.48
C ILE A 62 -23.46 -10.53 -3.95
N GLU A 63 -22.53 -11.44 -4.26
CA GLU A 63 -22.13 -11.74 -5.64
C GLU A 63 -23.33 -12.15 -6.52
N GLU A 64 -24.05 -13.21 -6.13
CA GLU A 64 -25.18 -13.71 -6.93
C GLU A 64 -26.33 -12.70 -7.02
N PRO A 65 -26.81 -12.08 -5.92
CA PRO A 65 -27.86 -11.07 -6.01
C PRO A 65 -27.45 -9.84 -6.86
N LEU A 66 -26.17 -9.45 -6.82
CA LEU A 66 -25.66 -8.36 -7.64
C LEU A 66 -25.64 -8.75 -9.13
N ARG A 67 -25.21 -9.98 -9.43
CA ARG A 67 -25.21 -10.55 -10.79
C ARG A 67 -26.62 -10.51 -11.38
N GLU A 68 -27.59 -11.07 -10.67
CA GLU A 68 -29.00 -11.09 -11.08
C GLU A 68 -29.55 -9.68 -11.32
N LYS A 69 -29.28 -8.75 -10.40
CA LYS A 69 -29.79 -7.37 -10.50
C LYS A 69 -29.20 -6.63 -11.70
N ILE A 70 -27.90 -6.79 -11.98
CA ILE A 70 -27.27 -6.16 -13.15
C ILE A 70 -27.83 -6.74 -14.45
N LEU A 71 -27.92 -8.08 -14.55
CA LEU A 71 -28.43 -8.75 -15.74
C LEU A 71 -29.93 -8.52 -15.98
N SER A 72 -30.69 -8.14 -14.95
CA SER A 72 -32.09 -7.76 -15.10
C SER A 72 -32.29 -6.40 -15.80
N VAL A 73 -31.25 -5.55 -15.83
CA VAL A 73 -31.30 -4.19 -16.38
C VAL A 73 -30.63 -4.09 -17.75
N SER A 74 -29.62 -4.91 -18.02
CA SER A 74 -28.85 -4.84 -19.27
C SER A 74 -28.28 -6.19 -19.67
N SER A 75 -28.17 -6.42 -20.99
CA SER A 75 -27.50 -7.60 -21.52
C SER A 75 -25.98 -7.53 -21.35
N VAL A 76 -25.30 -8.69 -21.38
CA VAL A 76 -23.83 -8.77 -21.29
C VAL A 76 -23.17 -8.01 -22.45
N GLU A 77 -23.79 -8.02 -23.62
CA GLU A 77 -23.40 -7.26 -24.82
C GLU A 77 -23.39 -5.75 -24.57
N GLU A 78 -24.45 -5.23 -23.97
CA GLU A 78 -24.59 -3.80 -23.67
C GLU A 78 -23.63 -3.39 -22.57
N ILE A 79 -23.52 -4.20 -21.52
CA ILE A 79 -22.59 -3.96 -20.40
C ILE A 79 -21.15 -3.86 -20.92
N SER A 80 -20.70 -4.83 -21.72
CA SER A 80 -19.35 -4.85 -22.32
C SER A 80 -19.04 -3.57 -23.09
N ARG A 81 -20.01 -3.06 -23.87
CA ARG A 81 -19.87 -1.78 -24.57
C ARG A 81 -19.78 -0.59 -23.62
N SER A 82 -20.62 -0.57 -22.58
CA SER A 82 -20.67 0.54 -21.61
C SER A 82 -19.44 0.63 -20.72
N VAL A 83 -18.81 -0.50 -20.37
CA VAL A 83 -17.58 -0.52 -19.56
C VAL A 83 -16.30 -0.47 -20.40
N GLU A 84 -16.42 -0.43 -21.73
CA GLU A 84 -15.30 -0.45 -22.68
C GLU A 84 -14.35 -1.65 -22.47
N LYS A 85 -14.88 -2.82 -22.12
CA LYS A 85 -14.12 -4.07 -21.92
C LYS A 85 -14.62 -5.19 -22.85
N PRO A 86 -13.72 -6.03 -23.38
CA PRO A 86 -14.10 -7.27 -24.07
C PRO A 86 -15.01 -8.14 -23.21
N LYS A 87 -15.87 -8.96 -23.85
CA LYS A 87 -16.78 -9.87 -23.13
C LYS A 87 -16.01 -10.88 -22.30
N GLU A 88 -14.86 -11.31 -22.79
CA GLU A 88 -13.98 -12.27 -22.14
C GLU A 88 -13.46 -11.74 -20.79
N ASP A 89 -13.31 -10.42 -20.65
CA ASP A 89 -12.78 -9.78 -19.44
C ASP A 89 -13.85 -9.56 -18.36
N ILE A 90 -15.13 -9.70 -18.71
CA ILE A 90 -16.27 -9.57 -17.77
C ILE A 90 -16.91 -10.93 -17.46
N LEU A 91 -16.36 -12.02 -17.99
CA LEU A 91 -16.81 -13.39 -17.77
C LEU A 91 -15.72 -14.17 -17.03
N ILE A 92 -16.06 -14.75 -15.88
CA ILE A 92 -15.19 -15.70 -15.18
C ILE A 92 -15.77 -17.10 -15.37
N LYS A 93 -15.02 -17.97 -16.05
CA LYS A 93 -15.45 -19.35 -16.37
C LYS A 93 -16.81 -19.42 -17.10
N GLY A 94 -17.09 -18.43 -17.94
CA GLY A 94 -18.35 -18.35 -18.70
C GLY A 94 -19.52 -17.76 -17.94
N VAL A 95 -19.32 -17.31 -16.69
CA VAL A 95 -20.34 -16.64 -15.89
C VAL A 95 -20.00 -15.17 -15.72
N PHE A 96 -20.97 -14.27 -15.88
CA PHE A 96 -20.78 -12.81 -15.80
C PHE A 96 -20.33 -12.38 -14.41
N ASP A 97 -19.14 -11.79 -14.30
CA ASP A 97 -18.62 -11.23 -13.05
C ASP A 97 -19.24 -9.84 -12.77
N PRO A 98 -20.11 -9.70 -11.76
CA PRO A 98 -20.73 -8.42 -11.44
C PRO A 98 -19.72 -7.37 -10.97
N PHE A 99 -18.59 -7.78 -10.40
CA PHE A 99 -17.58 -6.88 -9.85
C PHE A 99 -16.67 -6.28 -10.93
N SER A 100 -16.77 -6.78 -12.18
CA SER A 100 -16.10 -6.19 -13.34
C SER A 100 -16.69 -4.83 -13.73
N VAL A 101 -17.92 -4.55 -13.27
CA VAL A 101 -18.70 -3.32 -13.46
C VAL A 101 -18.79 -2.49 -12.17
N VAL A 102 -19.13 -3.12 -11.05
CA VAL A 102 -19.31 -2.45 -9.75
C VAL A 102 -18.39 -3.09 -8.72
N GLU A 103 -17.22 -2.50 -8.51
CA GLU A 103 -16.21 -3.06 -7.61
C GLU A 103 -16.42 -2.65 -6.15
N VAL A 104 -16.20 -3.61 -5.24
CA VAL A 104 -16.01 -3.35 -3.80
C VAL A 104 -14.51 -3.35 -3.53
N ASP A 105 -13.92 -2.16 -3.44
CA ASP A 105 -12.47 -2.01 -3.38
C ASP A 105 -11.92 -2.29 -1.97
N ALA A 106 -11.64 -3.58 -1.72
CA ALA A 106 -11.00 -4.02 -0.49
C ALA A 106 -9.50 -3.64 -0.43
N VAL A 107 -8.87 -3.37 -1.58
CA VAL A 107 -7.43 -3.04 -1.67
C VAL A 107 -7.16 -1.64 -1.15
N LEU A 108 -8.11 -0.71 -1.34
CA LEU A 108 -8.03 0.66 -0.81
C LEU A 108 -8.11 0.73 0.71
N ILE A 109 -8.45 -0.36 1.41
CA ILE A 109 -8.41 -0.41 2.87
C ILE A 109 -6.95 -0.57 3.30
N SER A 110 -6.25 0.56 3.43
CA SER A 110 -4.87 0.65 3.92
C SER A 110 -4.66 1.92 4.73
N SER A 111 -3.66 1.91 5.62
CA SER A 111 -3.37 3.06 6.51
C SER A 111 -2.96 4.35 5.78
N ARG A 112 -2.60 4.26 4.51
CA ARG A 112 -2.14 5.40 3.69
C ARG A 112 -3.18 5.83 2.67
N HIS A 113 -4.26 5.10 2.53
CA HIS A 113 -5.31 5.48 1.62
C HIS A 113 -6.24 6.49 2.28
N MET A 114 -6.48 7.59 1.59
CA MET A 114 -7.42 8.61 2.03
C MET A 114 -8.65 8.53 1.14
N TYR A 115 -9.82 8.57 1.74
CA TYR A 115 -11.08 8.77 1.02
C TYR A 115 -11.52 10.22 1.17
N ARG A 116 -12.33 10.69 0.21
CA ARG A 116 -12.83 12.08 0.19
C ARG A 116 -13.62 12.36 1.48
N ALA A 117 -13.43 13.50 2.14
CA ALA A 117 -14.18 13.86 3.35
C ALA A 117 -15.68 14.09 3.04
N PRO A 118 -16.61 13.85 3.97
CA PRO A 118 -17.99 14.33 3.84
C PRO A 118 -18.02 15.83 3.54
N TYR A 119 -18.97 16.25 2.71
CA TYR A 119 -19.19 17.63 2.27
C TYR A 119 -18.06 18.31 1.48
N SER A 120 -16.97 17.60 1.20
CA SER A 120 -15.95 18.12 0.28
C SER A 120 -16.38 18.01 -1.18
N VAL A 121 -15.98 19.01 -1.97
CA VAL A 121 -16.29 19.12 -3.40
C VAL A 121 -15.33 18.23 -4.20
N ASN A 122 -15.87 17.50 -5.18
CA ASN A 122 -15.05 16.85 -6.19
C ASN A 122 -14.73 17.85 -7.32
N GLU A 123 -13.49 18.28 -7.38
CA GLU A 123 -12.99 19.26 -8.36
C GLU A 123 -13.29 18.89 -9.83
N LYS A 124 -13.32 17.59 -10.16
CA LYS A 124 -13.54 17.14 -11.54
C LYS A 124 -15.01 17.19 -11.95
N LYS A 125 -15.92 16.88 -11.02
CA LYS A 125 -17.35 16.77 -11.31
C LYS A 125 -18.17 17.95 -10.82
N GLY A 126 -17.61 18.81 -9.97
CA GLY A 126 -18.33 19.90 -9.31
C GLY A 126 -19.40 19.43 -8.32
N LEU A 127 -19.43 18.13 -7.99
CA LEU A 127 -20.40 17.54 -7.07
C LEU A 127 -19.79 17.34 -5.68
N VAL A 128 -20.62 17.46 -4.66
CA VAL A 128 -20.25 17.32 -3.25
C VAL A 128 -20.33 15.86 -2.80
N SER A 129 -19.45 15.45 -1.88
CA SER A 129 -19.57 14.16 -1.22
C SER A 129 -20.62 14.19 -0.10
N VAL A 130 -21.87 13.80 -0.41
CA VAL A 130 -23.02 14.01 0.50
C VAL A 130 -23.40 12.74 1.27
N PRO A 131 -23.48 12.78 2.62
CA PRO A 131 -24.12 11.76 3.45
C PRO A 131 -25.58 11.50 3.07
N LEU A 132 -26.00 10.25 3.05
CA LEU A 132 -27.33 9.83 2.58
C LEU A 132 -28.08 9.09 3.67
N LYS A 133 -29.32 9.51 3.94
CA LYS A 133 -30.26 8.74 4.79
C LYS A 133 -30.78 7.49 4.08
N ASN A 134 -31.10 7.62 2.80
CA ASN A 134 -31.63 6.54 1.99
C ASN A 134 -31.07 6.61 0.57
N ILE A 135 -30.37 5.57 0.18
CA ILE A 135 -29.75 5.46 -1.15
C ILE A 135 -30.79 5.34 -2.28
N LYS A 136 -31.99 4.81 -2.00
CA LYS A 136 -33.04 4.56 -3.02
C LYS A 136 -33.56 5.84 -3.67
N ASN A 137 -33.52 6.96 -2.94
CA ASN A 137 -34.09 8.23 -3.38
C ASN A 137 -33.02 9.21 -3.86
N PHE A 138 -31.75 8.80 -3.88
CA PHE A 138 -30.65 9.70 -4.19
C PHE A 138 -30.59 10.01 -5.69
N ASN A 139 -30.55 11.30 -6.03
CA ASN A 139 -30.31 11.80 -7.37
C ASN A 139 -29.01 12.63 -7.42
N LEU A 140 -28.35 12.66 -8.58
CA LEU A 140 -27.11 13.44 -8.75
C LEU A 140 -27.31 14.96 -8.53
N SER A 141 -28.53 15.46 -8.78
CA SER A 141 -28.91 16.85 -8.50
C SER A 141 -28.74 17.21 -7.03
N ASP A 142 -28.93 16.25 -6.13
CA ASP A 142 -28.91 16.45 -4.67
C ASP A 142 -27.47 16.70 -4.18
N ALA A 143 -26.47 16.33 -4.99
CA ALA A 143 -25.06 16.54 -4.72
C ALA A 143 -24.50 17.84 -5.34
N LYS A 144 -25.33 18.67 -5.97
CA LYS A 144 -24.91 20.00 -6.44
C LYS A 144 -24.69 20.92 -5.24
N ILE A 145 -23.69 21.80 -5.34
CA ILE A 145 -23.25 22.67 -4.22
C ILE A 145 -24.41 23.46 -3.63
N GLU A 146 -25.29 23.98 -4.49
CA GLU A 146 -26.47 24.77 -4.13
C GLU A 146 -27.59 23.97 -3.44
N ASN A 147 -27.59 22.65 -3.56
CA ASN A 147 -28.66 21.77 -3.08
C ASN A 147 -28.28 20.97 -1.83
N VAL A 148 -27.01 21.03 -1.40
CA VAL A 148 -26.49 20.17 -0.34
C VAL A 148 -26.92 20.67 1.04
N ASP A 149 -27.57 19.77 1.79
CA ASP A 149 -27.84 19.92 3.21
C ASP A 149 -26.66 19.35 4.04
N THR A 150 -26.07 20.20 4.87
CA THR A 150 -24.91 19.87 5.72
C THR A 150 -25.27 19.43 7.14
N THR A 151 -26.55 19.17 7.41
CA THR A 151 -27.04 18.77 8.75
C THR A 151 -26.89 17.28 9.07
N PHE A 152 -26.42 16.45 8.13
CA PHE A 152 -26.35 15.01 8.30
C PHE A 152 -24.92 14.49 8.51
N ASP A 153 -24.72 13.79 9.61
CA ASP A 153 -23.46 13.11 9.84
C ASP A 153 -23.30 11.93 8.87
N PHE A 154 -22.08 11.72 8.38
CA PHE A 154 -21.76 10.53 7.59
C PHE A 154 -21.82 9.25 8.42
N LEU A 155 -21.21 9.29 9.61
CA LEU A 155 -21.23 8.16 10.53
C LEU A 155 -22.24 8.44 11.65
N PRO A 156 -23.03 7.45 12.06
CA PRO A 156 -23.90 7.58 13.22
C PRO A 156 -23.08 7.98 14.45
N SER A 157 -23.55 9.00 15.18
CA SER A 157 -22.89 9.51 16.39
C SER A 157 -23.19 8.69 17.64
N LYS A 158 -24.20 7.82 17.59
CA LYS A 158 -24.54 6.86 18.64
C LYS A 158 -24.55 5.46 18.06
N VAL A 159 -23.91 4.55 18.78
CA VAL A 159 -23.85 3.13 18.47
C VAL A 159 -24.42 2.37 19.66
N GLU A 160 -25.33 1.44 19.42
CA GLU A 160 -25.95 0.65 20.48
C GLU A 160 -25.15 -0.64 20.72
N GLY A 161 -24.08 -0.55 21.51
CA GLY A 161 -23.26 -1.71 21.86
C GLY A 161 -22.44 -2.28 20.69
N PHE A 162 -22.15 -3.57 20.72
CA PHE A 162 -21.25 -4.23 19.77
C PHE A 162 -21.99 -4.88 18.58
N GLU A 163 -22.79 -4.09 17.86
CA GLU A 163 -23.61 -4.53 16.72
C GLU A 163 -22.80 -5.30 15.64
N ALA A 164 -21.56 -4.88 15.37
CA ALA A 164 -20.71 -5.49 14.34
C ALA A 164 -19.94 -6.75 14.79
N GLY A 165 -20.24 -7.27 15.99
CA GLY A 165 -19.61 -8.48 16.52
C GLY A 165 -19.89 -9.72 15.67
N GLN A 166 -21.13 -9.91 15.23
CA GLN A 166 -21.51 -11.06 14.41
C GLN A 166 -20.87 -10.99 13.02
N LEU A 167 -20.84 -9.79 12.42
CA LEU A 167 -20.22 -9.53 11.10
C LEU A 167 -18.76 -9.97 11.08
N ILE A 168 -17.96 -9.49 12.04
CA ILE A 168 -16.53 -9.78 12.04
C ILE A 168 -16.25 -11.23 12.40
N MET A 169 -17.00 -11.83 13.34
CA MET A 169 -16.83 -13.24 13.70
C MET A 169 -17.11 -14.17 12.51
N GLN A 170 -18.22 -13.96 11.80
CA GLN A 170 -18.57 -14.77 10.62
C GLN A 170 -17.56 -14.59 9.48
N ALA A 171 -17.06 -13.36 9.26
CA ALA A 171 -16.06 -13.10 8.23
C ALA A 171 -14.74 -13.85 8.51
N PHE A 172 -14.28 -13.87 9.76
CA PHE A 172 -13.09 -14.62 10.16
C PHE A 172 -13.30 -16.14 10.13
N ASP A 173 -14.49 -16.63 10.48
CA ASP A 173 -14.80 -18.07 10.38
C ASP A 173 -14.85 -18.54 8.92
N ALA A 174 -15.41 -17.73 8.02
CA ALA A 174 -15.39 -18.01 6.58
C ALA A 174 -13.96 -18.04 6.03
N LEU A 175 -13.07 -17.21 6.56
CA LEU A 175 -11.64 -17.22 6.21
C LEU A 175 -10.96 -18.49 6.69
N LYS A 176 -11.17 -18.90 7.95
CA LYS A 176 -10.59 -20.13 8.54
C LYS A 176 -11.04 -21.38 7.77
N LYS A 177 -12.30 -21.43 7.34
CA LYS A 177 -12.85 -22.53 6.54
C LYS A 177 -12.31 -22.57 5.11
N LYS A 178 -11.41 -21.65 4.72
CA LYS A 178 -10.86 -21.47 3.36
C LYS A 178 -11.94 -21.24 2.28
N ASN A 179 -13.11 -20.76 2.70
CA ASN A 179 -14.19 -20.36 1.78
C ASN A 179 -13.98 -18.95 1.22
N LEU A 180 -12.97 -18.22 1.73
CA LEU A 180 -12.58 -16.89 1.25
C LEU A 180 -11.15 -16.93 0.73
N ALA A 181 -10.97 -16.50 -0.51
CA ALA A 181 -9.67 -16.06 -1.02
C ALA A 181 -9.57 -14.56 -0.80
N LEU A 182 -8.72 -14.13 0.13
CA LEU A 182 -8.36 -12.72 0.21
C LEU A 182 -7.65 -12.33 -1.09
N PRO A 183 -7.90 -11.13 -1.65
CA PRO A 183 -7.09 -10.61 -2.74
C PRO A 183 -5.64 -10.77 -2.34
N GLU A 184 -4.85 -11.47 -3.16
CA GLU A 184 -3.41 -11.29 -3.07
C GLU A 184 -3.22 -9.77 -3.19
N GLU A 185 -2.61 -9.13 -2.19
CA GLU A 185 -2.06 -7.82 -2.48
C GLU A 185 -1.24 -8.01 -3.77
N GLU A 186 -1.09 -6.97 -4.60
CA GLU A 186 0.21 -6.82 -5.22
C GLU A 186 1.22 -6.66 -4.07
N VAL A 187 1.52 -7.78 -3.40
CA VAL A 187 2.76 -8.02 -2.73
C VAL A 187 3.71 -7.92 -3.90
N LYS A 188 4.14 -6.69 -4.22
CA LYS A 188 5.42 -6.46 -4.87
C LYS A 188 6.36 -7.27 -4.02
N SER A 189 6.65 -8.48 -4.48
CA SER A 189 7.12 -9.59 -3.65
C SER A 189 7.94 -8.98 -2.54
N GLY A 190 7.43 -9.08 -1.31
CA GLY A 190 8.23 -8.89 -0.12
C GLY A 190 9.23 -10.03 -0.14
N ARG A 191 10.15 -10.03 -1.11
CA ARG A 191 11.48 -10.58 -0.95
C ARG A 191 11.91 -9.87 0.31
N ARG A 192 11.76 -10.54 1.45
CA ARG A 192 12.57 -10.28 2.62
C ARG A 192 13.97 -10.20 2.05
N TYR A 193 14.47 -8.98 1.92
CA TYR A 193 15.84 -8.78 1.48
C TYR A 193 16.62 -9.44 2.60
N GLU A 194 17.17 -10.63 2.33
CA GLU A 194 18.18 -11.21 3.20
C GLU A 194 19.33 -10.22 3.22
N LEU A 195 19.32 -9.40 4.26
CA LEU A 195 20.38 -8.45 4.49
C LEU A 195 21.62 -9.26 4.90
N PRO A 196 22.81 -8.80 4.48
CA PRO A 196 24.02 -9.50 4.79
C PRO A 196 24.22 -9.50 6.31
N THR A 197 24.64 -10.62 6.88
CA THR A 197 24.95 -10.73 8.31
C THR A 197 26.22 -9.98 8.70
N MET A 198 27.05 -9.61 7.71
CA MET A 198 28.30 -8.87 7.88
C MET A 198 28.32 -7.61 7.02
N ALA A 199 29.03 -6.59 7.51
CA ALA A 199 29.20 -5.32 6.82
C ALA A 199 29.82 -5.51 5.42
N VAL A 200 29.17 -4.94 4.40
CA VAL A 200 29.64 -5.04 3.02
C VAL A 200 30.82 -4.08 2.79
N LYS A 201 31.94 -4.62 2.30
CA LYS A 201 33.16 -3.84 1.98
C LYS A 201 32.90 -2.75 0.94
N LYS A 202 33.65 -1.63 1.07
CA LYS A 202 33.55 -0.44 0.20
C LYS A 202 33.73 -0.74 -1.31
N GLU A 203 34.49 -1.78 -1.64
CA GLU A 203 34.71 -2.24 -3.02
C GLU A 203 33.41 -2.60 -3.76
N TYR A 204 32.38 -3.08 -3.04
CA TYR A 204 31.08 -3.48 -3.59
C TYR A 204 30.04 -2.36 -3.62
N TRP A 205 30.42 -1.13 -3.27
CA TRP A 205 29.51 0.00 -3.31
C TRP A 205 29.28 0.47 -4.76
N PRO A 206 28.06 0.90 -5.11
CA PRO A 206 27.78 1.43 -6.43
C PRO A 206 28.48 2.77 -6.65
N GLU A 207 28.63 3.12 -7.92
CA GLU A 207 29.25 4.36 -8.37
C GLU A 207 28.57 5.60 -7.75
N CYS A 208 27.25 5.60 -7.57
CA CYS A 208 26.53 6.74 -6.99
C CYS A 208 26.94 7.05 -5.55
N ILE A 209 27.16 6.01 -4.74
CA ILE A 209 27.65 6.18 -3.37
C ILE A 209 29.11 6.63 -3.40
N LYS A 210 29.93 6.03 -4.28
CA LYS A 210 31.35 6.41 -4.43
C LYS A 210 31.50 7.88 -4.87
N LYS A 211 30.72 8.34 -5.84
CA LYS A 211 30.69 9.74 -6.30
C LYS A 211 30.30 10.70 -5.18
N GLY A 212 29.20 10.42 -4.47
CA GLY A 212 28.79 11.29 -3.36
C GLY A 212 29.80 11.35 -2.23
N LEU A 213 30.58 10.29 -1.99
CA LEU A 213 31.66 10.26 -0.98
C LEU A 213 32.88 11.12 -1.35
N LEU A 214 33.02 11.57 -2.59
CA LEU A 214 34.06 12.53 -3.00
C LEU A 214 33.78 13.95 -2.48
N GLY A 215 32.58 14.21 -1.99
CA GLY A 215 32.11 15.51 -1.56
C GLY A 215 31.09 16.10 -2.53
N LEU A 216 30.24 17.00 -2.04
CA LEU A 216 29.15 17.60 -2.79
C LEU A 216 29.09 19.11 -2.57
N ASN A 217 28.92 19.84 -3.68
CA ASN A 217 28.66 21.28 -3.65
C ASN A 217 27.22 21.55 -3.15
N ASP A 218 26.24 20.88 -3.75
CA ASP A 218 24.82 20.92 -3.35
C ASP A 218 24.26 19.51 -3.08
N GLY A 219 23.17 19.41 -2.31
CA GLY A 219 22.48 18.15 -2.05
C GLY A 219 22.99 17.35 -0.85
N LYS A 220 23.86 17.93 -0.02
CA LYS A 220 24.48 17.27 1.16
C LYS A 220 23.46 16.62 2.10
N LYS A 221 22.34 17.28 2.42
CA LYS A 221 21.27 16.71 3.27
C LYS A 221 20.62 15.49 2.63
N ARG A 222 20.38 15.54 1.31
CA ARG A 222 19.82 14.42 0.52
C ARG A 222 20.79 13.24 0.51
N PHE A 223 22.08 13.50 0.29
CA PHE A 223 23.08 12.46 0.30
C PHE A 223 23.33 11.87 1.70
N LEU A 224 23.31 12.67 2.76
CA LEU A 224 23.39 12.18 4.14
C LEU A 224 22.29 11.15 4.43
N PHE A 225 21.06 11.45 4.03
CA PHE A 225 19.93 10.52 4.15
C PHE A 225 20.15 9.23 3.35
N ILE A 226 20.63 9.33 2.11
CA ILE A 226 20.96 8.16 1.27
C ILE A 226 22.06 7.31 1.92
N LEU A 227 23.12 7.94 2.39
CA LEU A 227 24.32 7.30 2.94
C LEU A 227 23.99 6.53 4.23
N ILE A 228 23.27 7.14 5.17
CA ILE A 228 22.89 6.47 6.42
C ILE A 228 22.01 5.24 6.14
N ASN A 229 20.96 5.40 5.31
CA ASN A 229 20.06 4.28 4.98
C ASN A 229 20.75 3.17 4.17
N PHE A 230 21.68 3.53 3.28
CA PHE A 230 22.51 2.58 2.55
C PHE A 230 23.38 1.75 3.50
N LEU A 231 24.13 2.39 4.40
CA LEU A 231 25.04 1.70 5.32
C LEU A 231 24.28 0.83 6.33
N ARG A 232 23.18 1.32 6.91
CA ARG A 232 22.29 0.54 7.80
C ARG A 232 21.74 -0.71 7.10
N SER A 233 21.37 -0.58 5.84
CA SER A 233 20.87 -1.70 5.03
C SER A 233 21.97 -2.72 4.69
N LEU A 234 23.24 -2.32 4.71
CA LEU A 234 24.39 -3.20 4.50
C LEU A 234 25.04 -3.70 5.80
N SER A 235 24.30 -3.62 6.92
CA SER A 235 24.69 -4.14 8.24
C SER A 235 25.98 -3.52 8.80
N TRP A 236 26.23 -2.25 8.50
CA TRP A 236 27.23 -1.45 9.22
C TRP A 236 26.68 -1.08 10.60
N ASN A 237 27.53 -1.15 11.63
CA ASN A 237 27.19 -0.68 12.97
C ASN A 237 27.23 0.85 13.04
N PHE A 238 26.55 1.44 14.04
CA PHE A 238 26.44 2.90 14.13
C PHE A 238 27.78 3.60 14.34
N GLU A 239 28.70 3.02 15.12
CA GLU A 239 30.06 3.59 15.29
C GLU A 239 30.79 3.76 13.96
N ASN A 240 30.73 2.76 13.07
CA ASN A 240 31.35 2.85 11.76
C ASN A 240 30.57 3.74 10.79
N ILE A 241 29.24 3.81 10.93
CA ILE A 241 28.42 4.75 10.15
C ILE A 241 28.80 6.19 10.51
N GLU A 242 28.90 6.50 11.80
CA GLU A 242 29.30 7.81 12.31
C GLU A 242 30.68 8.21 11.78
N LYS A 243 31.66 7.30 11.82
CA LYS A 243 32.99 7.54 11.22
C LYS A 243 32.91 7.89 9.74
N VAL A 244 32.20 7.09 8.94
CA VAL A 244 32.06 7.34 7.49
C VAL A 244 31.33 8.65 7.20
N VAL A 245 30.27 8.96 7.96
CA VAL A 245 29.49 10.19 7.80
C VAL A 245 30.33 11.42 8.16
N ASN A 246 31.10 11.37 9.24
CA ASN A 246 31.96 12.47 9.66
C ASN A 246 33.13 12.68 8.69
N GLU A 247 33.80 11.60 8.27
CA GLU A 247 34.84 11.65 7.22
C GLU A 247 34.31 12.27 5.93
N TRP A 248 33.10 11.90 5.50
CA TRP A 248 32.47 12.46 4.32
C TRP A 248 32.08 13.94 4.52
N ASN A 249 31.49 14.30 5.67
CA ASN A 249 31.04 15.65 5.93
C ASN A 249 32.21 16.64 5.91
N ASN A 250 33.36 16.24 6.44
CA ASN A 250 34.60 17.03 6.47
C ASN A 250 35.26 17.21 5.09
N LYS A 251 34.94 16.36 4.11
CA LYS A 251 35.42 16.50 2.72
C LYS A 251 34.62 17.50 1.90
N ASN A 252 33.43 17.87 2.36
CA ASN A 252 32.61 18.84 1.65
C ASN A 252 33.20 20.24 1.81
N LYS A 253 33.17 21.03 0.73
CA LYS A 253 33.61 22.43 0.74
C LYS A 253 32.94 23.24 1.86
N ASP A 254 31.63 23.04 2.03
CA ASP A 254 30.87 23.57 3.17
C ASP A 254 30.22 22.40 3.92
N PRO A 255 30.79 21.96 5.05
CA PRO A 255 30.23 20.87 5.85
C PRO A 255 28.82 21.20 6.38
N LEU A 256 28.00 20.17 6.55
CA LEU A 256 26.75 20.32 7.31
C LEU A 256 27.07 20.62 8.78
N LYS A 257 26.23 21.44 9.40
CA LYS A 257 26.32 21.73 10.84
C LYS A 257 26.31 20.42 11.65
N GLU A 258 27.25 20.29 12.57
CA GLU A 258 27.44 19.07 13.37
C GLU A 258 26.15 18.62 14.09
N GLY A 259 25.44 19.56 14.72
CA GLY A 259 24.16 19.26 15.38
C GLY A 259 23.09 18.67 14.45
N TYR A 260 23.09 19.06 13.17
CA TYR A 260 22.20 18.45 12.17
C TYR A 260 22.60 17.01 11.87
N VAL A 261 23.90 16.74 11.72
CA VAL A 261 24.42 15.39 11.46
C VAL A 261 24.12 14.46 12.64
N ILE A 262 24.37 14.91 13.88
CA ILE A 262 24.06 14.17 15.11
C ILE A 262 22.55 13.88 15.21
N SER A 263 21.70 14.87 14.96
CA SER A 263 20.24 14.70 14.95
C SER A 263 19.80 13.62 13.96
N GLN A 264 20.35 13.63 12.75
CA GLN A 264 20.04 12.61 11.73
C GLN A 264 20.49 11.21 12.16
N LEU A 265 21.69 11.07 12.72
CA LEU A 265 22.22 9.80 13.21
C LEU A 265 21.36 9.24 14.35
N ASN A 266 21.00 10.07 15.33
CA ASN A 266 20.16 9.69 16.46
C ASN A 266 18.75 9.26 16.02
N TRP A 267 18.12 10.02 15.11
CA TRP A 267 16.83 9.65 14.55
C TRP A 267 16.88 8.27 13.89
N HIS A 268 17.89 8.00 13.06
CA HIS A 268 18.05 6.69 12.41
C HIS A 268 18.39 5.57 13.41
N LYS A 269 19.08 5.87 14.52
CA LYS A 269 19.40 4.91 15.59
C LYS A 269 18.15 4.45 16.35
N GLN A 270 17.20 5.36 16.55
CA GLN A 270 15.93 5.07 17.24
C GLN A 270 14.93 4.29 16.36
N GLN A 271 15.08 4.31 15.04
CA GLN A 271 14.17 3.59 14.14
C GLN A 271 14.35 2.07 14.24
N LYS A 272 13.30 1.36 14.70
CA LYS A 272 13.25 -0.11 14.77
C LYS A 272 13.38 -0.79 13.40
N GLY A 273 12.97 -0.10 12.32
CA GLY A 273 13.05 -0.59 10.95
C GLY A 273 14.29 -0.13 10.19
N LYS A 274 14.78 -0.97 9.27
CA LYS A 274 15.77 -0.60 8.26
C LYS A 274 15.06 -0.05 7.03
N ILE A 275 15.14 1.27 6.84
CA ILE A 275 14.57 1.96 5.68
C ILE A 275 15.58 1.84 4.53
N LEU A 276 15.11 1.45 3.34
CA LEU A 276 15.94 1.42 2.14
C LEU A 276 16.18 2.85 1.62
N PRO A 277 17.35 3.13 1.02
CA PRO A 277 17.55 4.40 0.35
C PRO A 277 16.58 4.55 -0.85
N PRO A 278 16.28 5.79 -1.28
CA PRO A 278 15.42 6.07 -2.42
C PRO A 278 15.83 5.31 -3.70
N ASN A 279 14.86 5.04 -4.58
CA ASN A 279 15.13 4.38 -5.86
C ASN A 279 16.02 5.24 -6.75
N CYS A 280 16.93 4.61 -7.49
CA CYS A 280 17.88 5.28 -8.39
C CYS A 280 17.21 6.10 -9.49
N ALA A 281 15.96 5.78 -9.85
CA ALA A 281 15.17 6.52 -10.83
C ALA A 281 14.66 7.88 -10.30
N ASN A 282 14.69 8.10 -8.98
CA ASN A 282 14.25 9.36 -8.39
C ASN A 282 15.31 10.45 -8.66
N LYS A 283 15.01 11.33 -9.63
CA LYS A 283 15.92 12.40 -10.09
C LYS A 283 16.39 13.30 -8.94
N ALA A 284 15.46 13.69 -8.05
CA ALA A 284 15.72 14.58 -6.92
C ALA A 284 16.79 14.07 -5.94
N TYR A 285 16.98 12.75 -5.85
CA TYR A 285 17.94 12.15 -4.91
C TYR A 285 19.27 11.76 -5.55
N TYR A 286 19.36 11.66 -6.89
CA TYR A 286 20.58 11.17 -7.55
C TYR A 286 21.02 12.02 -8.73
N ALA A 287 20.14 12.23 -9.71
CA ALA A 287 20.48 12.98 -10.92
C ALA A 287 20.71 14.46 -10.61
N ASP A 288 19.80 15.07 -9.85
CA ASP A 288 19.79 16.51 -9.59
C ASP A 288 20.92 16.95 -8.65
N ILE A 289 21.58 16.00 -7.96
CA ILE A 289 22.74 16.26 -7.11
C ILE A 289 24.04 15.70 -7.72
N GLY A 290 24.02 15.29 -8.99
CA GLY A 290 25.22 14.91 -9.75
C GLY A 290 25.82 13.55 -9.38
N ILE A 291 25.12 12.68 -8.66
CA ILE A 291 25.65 11.38 -8.21
C ILE A 291 25.04 10.17 -8.93
N LYS A 292 24.25 10.36 -9.98
CA LYS A 292 23.65 9.23 -10.72
C LYS A 292 24.76 8.28 -11.24
N CYS A 293 24.59 6.96 -11.06
CA CYS A 293 25.48 5.99 -11.73
C CYS A 293 25.28 6.06 -13.25
N GLY A 294 26.24 5.51 -14.01
CA GLY A 294 26.01 5.22 -15.42
C GLY A 294 24.74 4.40 -15.65
N ASP A 295 24.10 4.61 -16.80
CA ASP A 295 22.78 4.02 -17.09
C ASP A 295 22.80 2.49 -17.02
N ASN A 296 23.93 1.85 -17.34
CA ASN A 296 24.11 0.39 -17.26
C ASN A 296 24.03 -0.19 -15.83
N ILE A 297 24.16 0.64 -14.79
CA ILE A 297 24.16 0.23 -13.38
C ILE A 297 22.80 0.51 -12.73
N CYS A 298 22.35 1.76 -12.78
CA CYS A 298 21.11 2.19 -12.12
C CYS A 298 19.84 1.73 -12.84
N SER A 299 19.87 1.48 -14.16
CA SER A 299 18.71 0.88 -14.86
C SER A 299 18.46 -0.57 -14.44
N LYS A 300 19.52 -1.30 -14.05
CA LYS A 300 19.46 -2.73 -13.73
C LYS A 300 19.25 -3.02 -12.24
N CYS A 301 19.18 -2.00 -11.38
CA CYS A 301 19.03 -2.12 -9.93
C CYS A 301 18.08 -1.04 -9.38
N LYS A 302 17.07 -1.42 -8.59
CA LYS A 302 16.08 -0.47 -8.05
C LYS A 302 16.69 0.63 -7.18
N ASN A 303 17.66 0.28 -6.33
CA ASN A 303 18.32 1.19 -5.39
C ASN A 303 19.78 0.78 -5.14
N PRO A 304 20.62 1.65 -4.51
CA PRO A 304 22.03 1.37 -4.25
C PRO A 304 22.29 0.08 -3.46
N VAL A 305 21.42 -0.26 -2.51
CA VAL A 305 21.53 -1.51 -1.71
C VAL A 305 21.40 -2.73 -2.62
N SER A 306 20.42 -2.71 -3.53
CA SER A 306 20.17 -3.80 -4.47
C SER A 306 21.39 -4.10 -5.34
N TYR A 307 22.15 -3.07 -5.74
CA TYR A 307 23.40 -3.23 -6.48
C TYR A 307 24.44 -4.00 -5.66
N SER A 308 24.73 -3.55 -4.43
CA SER A 308 25.74 -4.18 -3.58
C SER A 308 25.39 -5.63 -3.25
N LEU A 309 24.12 -5.92 -2.96
CA LEU A 309 23.67 -7.29 -2.72
C LEU A 309 23.79 -8.19 -3.96
N ARG A 310 23.46 -7.66 -5.14
CA ARG A 310 23.63 -8.40 -6.41
C ARG A 310 25.09 -8.74 -6.68
N ARG A 311 26.01 -7.80 -6.46
CA ARG A 311 27.46 -8.03 -6.61
C ARG A 311 27.96 -9.12 -5.66
N LEU A 312 27.53 -9.10 -4.39
CA LEU A 312 27.88 -10.13 -3.43
C LEU A 312 27.36 -11.52 -3.82
N ARG A 313 26.12 -11.59 -4.32
CA ARG A 313 25.55 -12.86 -4.80
C ARG A 313 26.35 -13.42 -5.97
N MET A 314 26.70 -12.60 -6.96
CA MET A 314 27.50 -13.02 -8.11
C MET A 314 28.85 -13.65 -7.69
N LEU A 315 29.50 -13.10 -6.67
CA LEU A 315 30.75 -13.65 -6.15
C LEU A 315 30.57 -14.98 -5.41
N LYS A 316 29.47 -15.13 -4.65
CA LYS A 316 29.12 -16.43 -4.04
C LYS A 316 28.89 -17.51 -5.09
N PHE A 317 28.30 -17.17 -6.24
CA PHE A 317 28.11 -18.10 -7.35
C PHE A 317 29.41 -18.42 -8.09
N GLN A 318 30.32 -17.46 -8.26
CA GLN A 318 31.64 -17.69 -8.87
C GLN A 318 32.56 -18.56 -8.00
N LYS A 319 32.40 -18.54 -6.67
CA LYS A 319 33.20 -19.35 -5.73
C LYS A 319 32.68 -20.78 -5.52
N LYS A 320 31.51 -21.15 -6.04
CA LYS A 320 31.04 -22.55 -5.96
C LYS A 320 31.82 -23.40 -6.97
N PRO A 321 32.55 -24.45 -6.55
CA PRO A 321 33.23 -25.32 -7.50
C PRO A 321 32.20 -25.94 -8.44
N ARG A 322 32.45 -25.89 -9.76
CA ARG A 322 31.65 -26.65 -10.73
C ARG A 322 31.69 -28.12 -10.31
N LYS A 323 30.54 -28.69 -9.90
CA LYS A 323 30.42 -30.13 -9.72
C LYS A 323 30.88 -30.78 -11.03
N LYS A 324 31.99 -31.52 -11.01
CA LYS A 324 32.40 -32.37 -12.13
C LYS A 324 31.24 -33.32 -12.39
N THR A 325 30.54 -33.13 -13.50
CA THR A 325 29.62 -34.12 -14.05
C THR A 325 30.43 -35.40 -14.26
N LYS A 326 30.12 -36.45 -13.50
CA LYS A 326 30.64 -37.79 -13.79
C LYS A 326 30.18 -38.11 -15.22
N SER A 327 31.11 -38.18 -16.15
CA SER A 327 30.87 -38.80 -17.45
C SER A 327 30.51 -40.27 -17.17
N LEU A 328 29.26 -40.64 -17.43
CA LEU A 328 28.92 -42.04 -17.65
C LEU A 328 29.73 -42.46 -18.88
N LYS A 329 30.80 -43.24 -18.65
CA LYS A 329 31.44 -44.02 -19.70
C LYS A 329 30.63 -45.31 -19.83
N ASN A 330 30.28 -45.60 -21.09
CA ASN A 330 29.66 -46.78 -21.70
C ASN A 330 29.47 -48.01 -20.83
#